data_AF-A0AAD5Y3B1-F1
#
_entry.id   AF-A0AAD5Y3B1-F1
#
_cell.length_a   1.000
_cell.length_b   1.000
_cell.length_c   1.000
_cell.angle_alpha   90.00
_cell.angle_beta   90.00
_cell.angle_gamma   90.00
#
_symmetry.space_group_name_H-M   'P 1'
#
loop_
_entity.id
_entity.type
_entity.pdbx_description
1 polymer ?
#
loop_
_entity_poly.entity_id
_entity_poly.type
_entity_poly.pdbx_seq_one_letter_code
_entity_poly.pdbx_strand_id
1 'polypeptide(L)'
;MTHQHCVSTPFILFESDYNYFKELLLKHSIHRPPYSVRIFSLLQIKQISEYVTNTYFRHYLMYKYAFTKKVLMDLTIGTKTDGEQPEEECVIENIEPIIQPPPEDFNEQCEVPAEVVDSTIIEENAFPDSSIPTEEDIIVRISPEVKAKQDLRQFIIANLTSKVEELKLQLQSKISMQDEMLHSQLKKIEDSLKKEEEKIEKGGKKGKEGRKK
;
A
#
# COMPACT_ATOMS: atom_id res chain seq x y z
N MET A 1 -3.63 -24.21 -11.06
CA MET A 1 -3.67 -23.95 -9.59
C MET A 1 -3.71 -22.45 -9.28
N THR A 2 -2.67 -21.66 -9.58
CA THR A 2 -2.67 -20.21 -9.26
C THR A 2 -3.74 -19.41 -9.99
N HIS A 3 -3.94 -19.63 -11.30
CA HIS A 3 -4.97 -18.95 -12.06
C HIS A 3 -6.37 -19.17 -11.46
N GLN A 4 -6.68 -20.42 -11.14
CA GLN A 4 -7.96 -20.81 -10.52
C GLN A 4 -8.20 -20.11 -9.17
N HIS A 5 -7.15 -19.90 -8.37
CA HIS A 5 -7.25 -19.13 -7.13
C HIS A 5 -7.50 -17.63 -7.40
N CYS A 6 -6.80 -17.05 -8.37
CA CYS A 6 -6.96 -15.63 -8.71
C CYS A 6 -8.37 -15.28 -9.21
N VAL A 7 -9.04 -16.21 -9.90
CA VAL A 7 -10.37 -16.02 -10.51
C VAL A 7 -11.53 -16.48 -9.63
N SER A 8 -11.27 -17.11 -8.48
CA SER A 8 -12.35 -17.56 -7.58
C SER A 8 -13.10 -16.40 -6.95
N THR A 9 -12.44 -15.25 -6.83
CA THR A 9 -12.97 -14.07 -6.15
C THR A 9 -13.00 -12.89 -7.12
N PRO A 10 -14.11 -12.14 -7.20
CA PRO A 10 -14.22 -11.02 -8.13
C PRO A 10 -13.39 -9.80 -7.72
N PHE A 11 -12.95 -9.74 -6.47
CA PHE A 11 -12.11 -8.66 -5.97
C PHE A 11 -10.67 -8.79 -6.42
N ILE A 12 -10.08 -7.68 -6.86
CA ILE A 12 -8.67 -7.57 -7.24
C ILE A 12 -7.83 -7.60 -5.96
N LEU A 13 -7.18 -8.74 -5.69
CA LEU A 13 -6.38 -8.99 -4.49
C LEU A 13 -4.97 -9.42 -4.88
N PHE A 14 -4.28 -8.53 -5.60
CA PHE A 14 -2.98 -8.82 -6.22
C PHE A 14 -1.94 -9.36 -5.23
N GLU A 15 -1.82 -8.74 -4.06
CA GLU A 15 -0.81 -9.13 -3.06
C GLU A 15 -1.06 -10.53 -2.50
N SER A 16 -2.32 -10.83 -2.15
CA SER A 16 -2.72 -12.14 -1.65
C SER A 16 -2.51 -13.23 -2.70
N ASP A 17 -2.92 -12.98 -3.94
CA ASP A 17 -2.79 -13.92 -5.05
C ASP A 17 -1.32 -14.19 -5.40
N TYR A 18 -0.49 -13.15 -5.37
CA TYR A 18 0.95 -13.29 -5.58
C TYR A 18 1.62 -14.04 -4.43
N ASN A 19 1.17 -13.82 -3.19
CA ASN A 19 1.67 -14.57 -2.05
C ASN A 19 1.31 -16.05 -2.13
N TYR A 20 0.09 -16.38 -2.55
CA TYR A 20 -0.32 -17.77 -2.82
C TYR A 20 0.56 -18.44 -3.88
N PHE A 21 0.91 -17.73 -4.96
CA PHE A 21 1.87 -18.24 -5.95
C PHE A 21 3.25 -18.50 -5.33
N LYS A 22 3.77 -17.57 -4.52
CA LYS A 22 5.06 -17.75 -3.83
C LYS A 22 5.07 -18.96 -2.91
N GLU A 23 4.01 -19.15 -2.13
CA GLU A 23 3.88 -20.31 -1.24
C GLU A 23 3.85 -21.62 -2.02
N LEU A 24 3.12 -21.66 -3.13
CA LEU A 24 3.08 -22.84 -4.00
C LEU A 24 4.46 -23.13 -4.60
N LEU A 25 5.16 -22.09 -5.06
CA LEU A 25 6.51 -22.21 -5.58
C LEU A 25 7.46 -22.77 -4.50
N LEU A 26 7.37 -22.27 -3.27
CA LEU A 26 8.20 -22.70 -2.14
C LEU A 26 7.95 -24.16 -1.75
N LYS A 27 6.68 -24.61 -1.77
CA LYS A 27 6.31 -26.03 -1.57
C LYS A 27 6.96 -26.98 -2.59
N HIS A 28 7.27 -26.48 -3.78
CA HIS A 28 7.93 -27.25 -4.84
C HIS A 28 9.45 -27.02 -4.94
N SER A 29 9.99 -26.12 -4.12
CA SER A 29 11.40 -25.71 -4.14
C SER A 29 12.24 -26.42 -3.09
N ILE A 30 11.65 -26.74 -1.94
CA ILE A 30 12.36 -27.28 -0.77
C ILE A 30 11.95 -28.73 -0.54
N HIS A 31 12.92 -29.60 -0.24
CA HIS A 31 12.64 -30.98 0.12
C HIS A 31 12.40 -31.09 1.63
N ARG A 32 11.13 -31.22 2.05
CA ARG A 32 10.74 -31.47 3.44
C ARG A 32 9.45 -32.30 3.48
N PRO A 33 9.52 -33.61 3.23
CA PRO A 33 8.37 -34.50 3.42
C PRO A 33 7.84 -34.37 4.87
N PRO A 34 6.52 -34.36 5.13
CA PRO A 34 5.35 -34.45 4.23
C PRO A 34 4.86 -33.11 3.64
N TYR A 35 5.53 -31.99 3.92
CA TYR A 35 5.00 -30.65 3.65
C TYR A 35 5.42 -30.05 2.30
N SER A 36 6.61 -30.41 1.81
CA SER A 36 7.16 -29.87 0.56
C SER A 36 8.03 -30.89 -0.17
N VAL A 37 8.04 -30.82 -1.50
CA VAL A 37 8.79 -31.72 -2.38
C VAL A 37 9.65 -30.88 -3.30
N ARG A 38 10.94 -31.19 -3.38
CA ARG A 38 11.86 -30.49 -4.31
C ARG A 38 11.69 -31.06 -5.72
N ILE A 39 10.80 -30.44 -6.48
CA ILE A 39 10.56 -30.74 -7.90
C ILE A 39 11.44 -29.86 -8.77
N PHE A 40 11.68 -28.61 -8.35
CA PHE A 40 12.42 -27.62 -9.13
C PHE A 40 13.81 -27.33 -8.54
N SER A 41 14.76 -27.05 -9.43
CA SER A 41 16.06 -26.48 -9.07
C SER A 41 15.97 -24.96 -8.86
N LEU A 42 16.91 -24.38 -8.12
CA LEU A 42 16.97 -22.94 -7.84
C LEU A 42 16.97 -22.08 -9.11
N LEU A 43 17.64 -22.54 -10.17
CA LEU A 43 17.68 -21.85 -11.45
C LEU A 43 16.31 -21.85 -12.14
N GLN A 44 15.63 -23.00 -12.13
CA GLN A 44 14.28 -23.14 -12.68
C GLN A 44 13.26 -22.29 -11.92
N ILE A 45 13.39 -22.20 -10.59
CA ILE A 45 12.53 -21.36 -9.76
C ILE A 45 12.64 -19.90 -10.17
N LYS A 46 13.87 -19.41 -10.40
CA LYS A 46 14.09 -18.06 -10.92
C LYS A 46 13.40 -17.86 -12.27
N GLN A 47 13.61 -18.77 -13.22
CA GLN A 47 12.99 -18.71 -14.55
C GLN A 47 11.46 -18.75 -14.49
N ILE A 48 10.88 -19.61 -13.66
CA ILE A 48 9.43 -19.71 -13.45
C ILE A 48 8.90 -18.42 -12.84
N SER A 49 9.56 -17.88 -11.81
CA SER A 49 9.13 -16.65 -11.16
C SER A 49 9.10 -15.48 -12.15
N GLU A 50 10.15 -15.32 -12.95
CA GLU A 50 10.29 -14.28 -13.96
C GLU A 50 9.26 -14.44 -15.09
N TYR A 51 9.07 -15.66 -15.58
CA TYR A 51 8.07 -15.97 -16.59
C TYR A 51 6.66 -15.62 -16.10
N VAL A 52 6.29 -16.06 -14.89
CA VAL A 52 4.94 -15.85 -14.34
C VAL A 52 4.70 -14.37 -14.03
N THR A 53 5.71 -13.63 -13.55
CA THR A 53 5.58 -12.17 -13.37
C THR A 53 5.42 -11.43 -14.71
N ASN A 54 6.19 -11.81 -15.73
CA ASN A 54 6.18 -11.12 -17.03
C ASN A 54 5.00 -11.48 -17.92
N THR A 55 4.41 -12.66 -17.77
CA THR A 55 3.27 -13.11 -18.58
C THR A 55 1.95 -12.98 -17.84
N TYR A 56 1.82 -13.66 -16.70
CA TYR A 56 0.55 -13.76 -15.99
C TYR A 56 0.25 -12.50 -15.17
N PHE A 57 1.13 -12.15 -14.23
CA PHE A 57 0.88 -11.01 -13.33
C PHE A 57 0.98 -9.66 -14.04
N ARG A 58 1.77 -9.55 -15.11
CA ARG A 58 1.79 -8.35 -15.97
C ARG A 58 0.42 -8.04 -16.57
N HIS A 59 -0.34 -9.06 -16.94
CA HIS A 59 -1.69 -8.90 -17.49
C HIS A 59 -2.76 -9.38 -16.50
N TYR A 60 -2.50 -9.26 -15.19
CA TYR A 60 -3.39 -9.75 -14.13
C TYR A 60 -4.83 -9.26 -14.28
N LEU A 61 -5.02 -7.98 -14.62
CA LEU A 61 -6.34 -7.39 -14.82
C LEU A 61 -7.07 -8.03 -16.01
N MET A 62 -6.39 -8.27 -17.13
CA MET A 62 -7.00 -8.89 -18.32
C MET A 62 -7.53 -10.28 -17.98
N TYR A 63 -6.73 -11.10 -17.28
CA TYR A 63 -7.18 -12.40 -16.79
C TYR A 63 -8.33 -12.27 -15.78
N LYS A 64 -8.26 -11.30 -14.87
CA LYS A 64 -9.35 -11.05 -13.91
C LYS A 64 -10.66 -10.74 -14.64
N TYR A 65 -10.64 -9.83 -15.60
CA TYR A 65 -11.84 -9.41 -16.33
C TYR A 65 -12.41 -10.51 -17.23
N ALA A 66 -11.56 -11.28 -17.91
CA ALA A 66 -12.01 -12.32 -18.83
C ALA A 66 -12.55 -13.57 -18.12
N PHE A 67 -11.99 -13.93 -16.96
CA PHE A 67 -12.27 -15.22 -16.31
C PHE A 67 -13.07 -15.12 -15.01
N THR A 68 -13.38 -13.90 -14.52
CA THR A 68 -14.23 -13.71 -13.34
C THR A 68 -15.70 -13.62 -13.74
N LYS A 69 -16.56 -14.35 -13.05
CA LYS A 69 -18.01 -14.22 -13.21
C LYS A 69 -18.48 -12.82 -12.79
N LYS A 70 -19.30 -12.17 -13.62
CA LYS A 70 -19.92 -10.89 -13.27
C LYS A 70 -20.92 -11.12 -12.12
N VAL A 71 -20.74 -10.38 -11.02
CA VAL A 71 -21.70 -10.34 -9.91
C VAL A 71 -22.62 -9.16 -10.16
N LEU A 72 -23.88 -9.42 -10.49
CA LEU A 72 -24.91 -8.39 -10.61
C LEU A 72 -25.73 -8.38 -9.31
N MET A 73 -25.98 -7.20 -8.76
CA MET A 73 -26.89 -7.00 -7.65
C MET A 73 -28.13 -6.30 -8.20
N ASP A 74 -29.28 -6.94 -8.09
CA ASP A 74 -30.56 -6.30 -8.39
C ASP A 74 -31.12 -5.67 -7.11
N LEU A 75 -31.55 -4.41 -7.20
CA LEU A 75 -31.98 -3.60 -6.05
C LEU A 75 -33.41 -3.12 -6.29
N THR A 76 -34.37 -3.85 -5.70
CA THR A 76 -35.78 -3.44 -5.68
C THR A 76 -36.04 -2.57 -4.46
N ILE A 77 -36.24 -1.26 -4.66
CA ILE A 77 -36.58 -0.33 -3.58
C ILE A 77 -38.11 -0.25 -3.49
N GLY A 78 -38.69 -0.99 -2.55
CA GLY A 78 -40.09 -0.85 -2.20
C GLY A 78 -40.29 0.39 -1.33
N THR A 79 -40.88 1.46 -1.89
CA THR A 79 -41.46 2.51 -1.05
C THR A 79 -42.67 1.91 -0.37
N LYS A 80 -42.61 1.70 0.94
CA LYS A 80 -43.78 1.34 1.74
C LYS A 80 -44.75 2.53 1.68
N THR A 81 -45.60 2.56 0.68
CA THR A 81 -46.86 3.30 0.73
C THR A 81 -47.82 2.44 1.51
N ASP A 82 -48.22 2.92 2.68
CA ASP A 82 -49.16 2.23 3.55
C ASP A 82 -50.54 2.19 2.85
N GLY A 83 -50.83 1.08 2.16
CA GLY A 83 -52.13 0.86 1.54
C GLY A 83 -52.04 0.05 0.25
N GLU A 84 -52.67 -1.13 0.28
CA GLU A 84 -52.95 -2.07 -0.81
C GLU A 84 -51.80 -3.00 -1.26
N GLN A 85 -51.94 -4.27 -0.84
CA GLN A 85 -51.31 -5.41 -1.51
C GLN A 85 -51.85 -5.53 -2.95
N PRO A 86 -51.01 -6.02 -3.87
CA PRO A 86 -51.29 -7.37 -4.36
C PRO A 86 -50.05 -8.28 -4.34
N GLU A 87 -50.29 -9.46 -3.77
CA GLU A 87 -50.02 -10.80 -4.28
C GLU A 87 -48.84 -11.01 -5.26
N GLU A 88 -47.99 -11.94 -4.84
CA GLU A 88 -46.72 -12.37 -5.39
C GLU A 88 -46.83 -12.98 -6.79
N GLU A 89 -45.84 -12.68 -7.65
CA GLU A 89 -45.12 -13.70 -8.45
C GLU A 89 -43.88 -13.05 -9.09
N CYS A 90 -42.75 -13.06 -8.37
CA CYS A 90 -41.45 -12.83 -9.01
C CYS A 90 -41.04 -14.11 -9.73
N VAL A 91 -41.43 -14.22 -11.00
CA VAL A 91 -40.89 -15.25 -11.89
C VAL A 91 -39.40 -14.92 -12.11
N ILE A 92 -38.53 -15.67 -11.43
CA ILE A 92 -37.11 -15.70 -11.78
C ILE A 92 -37.02 -16.54 -13.06
N GLU A 93 -37.20 -15.91 -14.22
CA GLU A 93 -36.77 -16.50 -15.47
C GLU A 93 -35.25 -16.66 -15.39
N ASN A 94 -34.79 -17.91 -15.45
CA ASN A 94 -33.40 -18.25 -15.67
C ASN A 94 -32.97 -17.60 -17.00
N ILE A 95 -32.35 -16.42 -16.94
CA ILE A 95 -31.66 -15.84 -18.09
C ILE A 95 -30.45 -16.72 -18.35
N GLU A 96 -30.59 -17.63 -19.31
CA GLU A 96 -29.46 -18.32 -19.94
C GLU A 96 -28.45 -17.27 -20.40
N PRO A 97 -27.14 -17.46 -20.13
CA PRO A 97 -26.13 -16.52 -20.60
C PRO A 97 -26.15 -16.51 -22.13
N ILE A 98 -26.47 -15.36 -22.71
CA ILE A 98 -26.32 -15.10 -24.15
C ILE A 98 -24.84 -15.27 -24.49
N ILE A 99 -24.48 -16.47 -24.97
CA ILE A 99 -23.25 -16.72 -25.71
C ILE A 99 -23.50 -16.12 -27.10
N GLN A 100 -22.97 -14.92 -27.34
CA GLN A 100 -22.77 -14.49 -28.72
C GLN A 100 -21.59 -15.32 -29.28
N PRO A 101 -21.77 -16.09 -30.37
CA PRO A 101 -20.65 -16.74 -31.02
C PRO A 101 -19.70 -15.66 -31.59
N PRO A 102 -18.37 -15.86 -31.55
CA PRO A 102 -17.42 -15.00 -32.26
C PRO A 102 -17.68 -15.09 -33.77
N PRO A 103 -17.58 -14.00 -34.54
CA PRO A 103 -17.49 -14.12 -35.99
C PRO A 103 -16.18 -14.85 -36.34
N GLU A 104 -16.34 -16.03 -36.92
CA GLU A 104 -15.29 -16.78 -37.62
C GLU A 104 -14.88 -15.97 -38.86
N ASP A 105 -13.82 -15.18 -38.75
CA ASP A 105 -12.93 -14.92 -39.87
C ASP A 105 -11.59 -15.58 -39.57
N PHE A 106 -11.53 -16.87 -39.93
CA PHE A 106 -10.27 -17.54 -40.21
C PHE A 106 -9.72 -16.93 -41.50
N ASN A 107 -8.61 -16.20 -41.41
CA ASN A 107 -7.63 -16.25 -42.48
C ASN A 107 -6.24 -16.41 -41.87
N GLU A 108 -5.75 -17.64 -41.91
CA GLU A 108 -4.35 -17.96 -41.74
C GLU A 108 -3.54 -17.28 -42.85
N GLN A 109 -2.48 -16.58 -42.48
CA GLN A 109 -1.18 -16.80 -43.10
C GLN A 109 -0.06 -16.22 -42.23
N CYS A 110 0.71 -17.13 -41.65
CA CYS A 110 2.09 -16.88 -41.27
C CYS A 110 2.96 -16.97 -42.53
N GLU A 111 3.64 -15.89 -42.89
CA GLU A 111 4.91 -15.97 -43.63
C GLU A 111 5.90 -14.97 -43.01
N VAL A 112 7.03 -15.48 -42.52
CA VAL A 112 8.29 -14.74 -42.32
C VAL A 112 9.12 -14.89 -43.59
N PRO A 113 9.88 -13.87 -44.05
CA PRO A 113 11.27 -13.74 -43.60
C PRO A 113 11.83 -12.30 -43.47
N ALA A 114 12.79 -12.16 -42.54
CA ALA A 114 14.11 -11.47 -42.59
C ALA A 114 14.36 -10.39 -43.69
N GLU A 115 15.08 -9.28 -43.53
CA GLU A 115 16.14 -8.84 -42.62
C GLU A 115 16.59 -7.38 -43.00
N VAL A 116 17.22 -6.63 -42.06
CA VAL A 116 18.29 -5.58 -42.26
C VAL A 116 17.83 -4.19 -42.82
N VAL A 117 18.15 -2.97 -42.35
CA VAL A 117 19.28 -2.28 -41.64
C VAL A 117 18.75 -0.93 -41.05
N ASP A 118 19.06 -0.53 -39.81
CA ASP A 118 20.17 0.36 -39.34
C ASP A 118 19.87 1.89 -39.48
N SER A 119 19.47 2.60 -38.41
CA SER A 119 20.28 3.39 -37.43
C SER A 119 20.47 4.86 -37.79
N THR A 120 20.07 5.78 -36.89
CA THR A 120 20.98 6.80 -36.31
C THR A 120 20.34 7.57 -35.15
N ILE A 121 21.17 7.78 -34.14
CA ILE A 121 21.09 8.53 -32.88
C ILE A 121 21.08 10.04 -33.12
N ILE A 122 20.35 10.82 -32.31
CA ILE A 122 20.80 12.15 -31.81
C ILE A 122 20.30 12.34 -30.36
N GLU A 123 21.25 12.51 -29.45
CA GLU A 123 21.09 13.02 -28.08
C GLU A 123 21.31 14.55 -28.03
N GLU A 124 20.85 15.12 -26.91
CA GLU A 124 21.33 16.36 -26.24
C GLU A 124 20.73 17.75 -26.54
N ASN A 125 20.20 18.31 -25.43
CA ASN A 125 20.40 19.67 -24.89
C ASN A 125 19.37 20.81 -25.10
N ALA A 126 18.84 21.23 -23.92
CA ALA A 126 18.63 22.60 -23.42
C ALA A 126 17.48 23.50 -23.95
N PHE A 127 16.57 23.82 -22.99
CA PHE A 127 15.67 24.98 -22.76
C PHE A 127 16.04 26.34 -23.42
N PRO A 128 15.21 27.41 -23.34
CA PRO A 128 13.77 27.59 -23.02
C PRO A 128 13.02 28.48 -24.06
N ASP A 129 11.68 28.48 -24.11
CA ASP A 129 10.93 29.76 -24.10
C ASP A 129 9.43 29.56 -23.79
N SER A 130 8.92 30.56 -23.10
CA SER A 130 7.61 30.72 -22.54
C SER A 130 6.49 30.86 -23.58
N SER A 131 5.34 30.26 -23.27
CA SER A 131 4.07 30.95 -23.46
C SER A 131 3.07 30.39 -22.45
N ILE A 132 3.00 31.06 -21.30
CA ILE A 132 1.77 31.09 -20.50
C ILE A 132 0.87 32.11 -21.19
N PRO A 133 -0.31 31.70 -21.67
CA PRO A 133 -1.49 32.53 -21.47
C PRO A 133 -2.44 31.90 -20.45
N THR A 134 -2.99 32.80 -19.67
CA THR A 134 -3.76 32.70 -18.44
C THR A 134 -5.10 31.98 -18.57
N GLU A 135 -5.51 31.44 -17.42
CA GLU A 135 -6.86 31.30 -16.89
C GLU A 135 -7.96 31.99 -17.71
N GLU A 136 -8.84 31.23 -18.39
CA GLU A 136 -10.31 31.46 -18.41
C GLU A 136 -11.12 30.50 -19.32
N ASP A 137 -10.54 29.68 -20.21
CA ASP A 137 -11.34 28.87 -21.17
C ASP A 137 -11.08 27.34 -21.21
N ILE A 138 -11.28 26.63 -20.09
CA ILE A 138 -11.61 25.18 -20.12
C ILE A 138 -12.70 24.87 -19.08
N ILE A 139 -13.89 25.42 -19.28
CA ILE A 139 -15.11 24.97 -18.58
C ILE A 139 -15.82 23.94 -19.46
N VAL A 140 -15.40 22.66 -19.42
CA VAL A 140 -16.27 21.52 -19.75
C VAL A 140 -15.85 20.26 -18.99
N ARG A 141 -16.71 19.84 -18.04
CA ARG A 141 -16.83 18.51 -17.39
C ARG A 141 -15.75 18.10 -16.37
N ILE A 142 -15.77 18.74 -15.21
CA ILE A 142 -15.34 18.07 -13.97
C ILE A 142 -16.36 16.95 -13.72
N SER A 143 -16.00 15.71 -14.03
CA SER A 143 -16.79 14.53 -13.65
C SER A 143 -17.09 14.61 -12.14
N PRO A 144 -18.32 14.32 -11.68
CA PRO A 144 -18.68 14.34 -10.26
C PRO A 144 -17.70 13.51 -9.40
N GLU A 145 -17.07 12.51 -10.01
CA GLU A 145 -16.03 11.68 -9.40
C GLU A 145 -14.74 12.45 -9.03
N VAL A 146 -14.31 13.40 -9.87
CA VAL A 146 -13.08 14.18 -9.62
C VAL A 146 -13.29 15.15 -8.46
N LYS A 147 -14.47 15.79 -8.40
CA LYS A 147 -14.86 16.66 -7.28
C LYS A 147 -14.95 15.88 -5.97
N ALA A 148 -15.63 14.72 -5.98
CA ALA A 148 -15.73 13.86 -4.80
C ALA A 148 -14.36 13.40 -4.27
N LYS A 149 -13.42 13.07 -5.17
CA LYS A 149 -12.04 12.73 -4.78
C LYS A 149 -11.29 13.91 -4.18
N GLN A 150 -11.49 15.13 -4.68
CA GLN A 150 -10.88 16.33 -4.13
C GLN A 150 -11.44 16.67 -2.74
N ASP A 151 -12.77 16.60 -2.57
CA ASP A 151 -13.43 16.85 -1.29
C ASP A 151 -13.00 15.82 -0.23
N LEU A 152 -12.90 14.53 -0.60
CA LEU A 152 -12.41 13.48 0.28
C LEU A 152 -10.95 13.72 0.69
N ARG A 153 -10.08 14.11 -0.26
CA ARG A 153 -8.68 14.44 0.05
C ARG A 153 -8.60 15.60 1.03
N GLN A 154 -9.40 16.64 0.82
CA GLN A 154 -9.43 17.80 1.71
C GLN A 154 -9.91 17.42 3.11
N PHE A 155 -10.93 16.56 3.21
CA PHE A 155 -11.40 16.04 4.48
C PHE A 155 -10.34 15.20 5.21
N ILE A 156 -9.67 14.28 4.49
CA ILE A 156 -8.60 13.45 5.05
C ILE A 156 -7.46 14.33 5.55
N ILE A 157 -7.03 15.31 4.76
CA ILE A 157 -5.95 16.23 5.13
C ILE A 157 -6.32 16.99 6.40
N ALA A 158 -7.50 17.61 6.46
CA ALA A 158 -7.93 18.40 7.62
C ALA A 158 -7.97 17.57 8.92
N ASN A 159 -8.44 16.32 8.85
CA ASN A 159 -8.48 15.44 10.01
C ASN A 159 -7.09 14.98 10.44
N LEU A 160 -6.23 14.60 9.49
CA LEU A 160 -4.88 14.16 9.79
C LEU A 160 -4.00 15.29 10.31
N THR A 161 -4.09 16.51 9.76
CA THR A 161 -3.32 17.66 10.22
C THR A 161 -3.67 18.00 11.67
N SER A 162 -4.95 18.03 12.01
CA SER A 162 -5.41 18.25 13.39
C SER A 162 -4.83 17.19 14.35
N LYS A 163 -4.85 15.91 13.95
CA LYS A 163 -4.30 14.84 14.80
C LYS A 163 -2.78 14.91 14.95
N VAL A 164 -2.07 15.29 13.89
CA VAL A 164 -0.61 15.49 13.93
C VAL A 164 -0.25 16.66 14.84
N GLU A 165 -0.99 17.75 14.80
CA GLU A 165 -0.80 18.90 15.69
C GLU A 165 -1.05 18.52 17.16
N GLU A 166 -2.09 17.75 17.45
CA GLU A 166 -2.36 17.23 18.80
C GLU A 166 -1.20 16.37 19.31
N LEU A 167 -0.72 15.43 18.49
CA LEU A 167 0.42 14.57 18.86
C LEU A 167 1.71 15.39 19.06
N LYS A 168 1.93 16.41 18.21
CA LYS A 168 3.08 17.32 18.35
C LYS A 168 3.03 18.06 19.69
N LEU A 169 1.86 18.58 20.08
CA LEU A 169 1.68 19.24 21.38
C LEU A 169 1.90 18.28 22.55
N GLN A 170 1.39 17.05 22.46
CA GLN A 170 1.60 16.02 23.49
C GLN A 170 3.08 15.65 23.64
N LEU A 171 3.80 15.49 22.53
CA LEU A 171 5.24 15.20 22.56
C LEU A 171 6.04 16.37 23.12
N GLN A 172 5.73 17.60 22.70
CA GLN A 172 6.39 18.80 23.21
C GLN A 172 6.17 18.97 24.72
N SER A 173 4.96 18.71 25.20
CA SER A 173 4.65 18.71 26.64
C SER A 173 5.44 17.64 27.39
N LYS A 174 5.54 16.41 26.86
CA LYS A 174 6.33 15.33 27.48
C LYS A 174 7.82 15.66 27.53
N ILE A 175 8.38 16.24 26.47
CA ILE A 175 9.78 16.68 26.43
C ILE A 175 10.01 17.76 27.49
N SER A 176 9.14 18.77 27.57
CA SER A 176 9.23 19.83 28.60
C SER A 176 9.18 19.26 30.02
N MET A 177 8.28 18.31 30.30
CA MET A 177 8.21 17.66 31.62
C MET A 177 9.47 16.84 31.93
N GLN A 178 10.05 16.18 30.92
CA GLN A 178 11.32 15.45 31.09
C GLN A 178 12.48 16.40 31.34
N ASP A 179 12.56 17.53 30.63
CA ASP A 179 13.59 18.55 30.83
C ASP A 179 13.52 19.15 32.24
N GLU A 180 12.32 19.47 32.73
CA GLU A 180 12.12 19.94 34.11
C GLU A 180 12.54 18.89 35.15
N MET A 181 12.21 17.62 34.91
CA MET A 181 12.60 16.51 35.77
C MET A 181 14.13 16.37 35.82
N LEU A 182 14.80 16.44 34.67
CA LEU A 182 16.27 16.39 34.59
C LEU A 182 16.92 17.58 35.28
N HIS A 183 16.39 18.80 35.08
CA HIS A 183 16.86 19.99 35.80
C HIS A 183 16.72 19.83 37.32
N SER A 184 15.62 19.26 37.80
CA SER A 184 15.44 18.99 39.22
C SER A 184 16.44 17.95 39.76
N GLN A 185 16.78 16.93 38.97
CA GLN A 185 17.76 15.92 39.35
C GLN A 185 19.18 16.50 39.37
N LEU A 186 19.56 17.28 38.35
CA LEU A 186 20.84 17.98 38.31
C LEU A 186 21.00 18.93 39.49
N LYS A 187 19.97 19.69 39.84
CA LYS A 187 20.00 20.58 41.01
C LYS A 187 20.18 19.81 42.32
N LYS A 188 19.48 18.68 42.49
CA LYS A 188 19.64 17.81 43.68
C LYS A 188 21.06 17.24 43.80
N ILE A 189 21.65 16.86 42.67
CA ILE A 189 23.03 16.36 42.63
C ILE A 189 24.00 17.49 42.97
N GLU A 190 23.82 18.69 42.41
CA GLU A 190 24.64 19.87 42.72
C GLU A 190 24.57 20.26 44.20
N ASP A 191 23.39 20.28 44.79
CA ASP A 191 23.19 20.56 46.22
C ASP A 191 23.82 19.47 47.11
N SER A 192 23.85 18.21 46.64
CA SER A 192 24.48 17.10 47.37
C SER A 192 26.01 17.20 47.31
N LEU A 193 26.57 17.54 46.15
CA LEU A 193 28.00 17.79 45.97
C LEU A 193 28.48 18.95 46.85
N LYS A 194 27.77 20.09 46.84
CA LYS A 194 28.08 21.25 47.72
C LYS A 194 28.06 20.87 49.21
N LYS A 195 27.11 20.04 49.64
CA LYS A 195 27.04 19.55 51.03
C LYS A 195 28.17 18.58 51.38
N GLU A 196 28.64 17.77 50.44
CA GLU A 196 29.82 16.92 50.64
C GLU A 196 31.10 17.76 50.73
N GLU A 197 31.25 18.77 49.87
CA GLU A 197 32.38 19.72 49.92
C GLU A 197 32.44 20.46 51.27
N GLU A 198 31.31 20.98 51.78
CA GLU A 198 31.25 21.64 53.10
C GLU A 198 31.54 20.70 54.29
N LYS A 199 31.21 19.41 54.18
CA LYS A 199 31.51 18.42 55.23
C LYS A 199 33.00 18.08 55.27
N ILE A 200 33.65 17.99 54.11
CA ILE A 200 35.10 17.74 54.01
C ILE A 200 35.87 18.93 54.60
N GLU A 201 35.43 20.17 54.33
CA GLU A 201 36.08 21.37 54.86
C GLU A 201 35.94 21.53 56.39
N LYS A 202 34.82 21.12 56.98
CA LYS A 202 34.60 21.14 58.44
C LYS A 202 35.25 19.96 59.19
N GLY A 203 35.49 18.82 58.51
CA GLY A 203 36.19 17.66 59.08
C GLY A 203 37.71 17.84 59.24
N GLY A 204 38.33 18.76 58.50
CA GLY A 204 39.79 18.97 58.49
C GLY A 204 40.37 19.75 59.68
N LYS A 205 39.56 20.30 60.59
CA LYS A 205 40.03 21.20 61.68
C LYS A 205 40.21 20.56 63.06
N LYS A 206 39.92 19.27 63.27
CA LYS A 206 40.15 18.56 64.55
C LYS A 206 41.22 17.47 64.39
N GLY A 207 42.50 17.84 64.34
CA GLY A 207 43.56 16.82 64.21
C GLY A 207 44.99 17.33 64.11
N LYS A 208 45.37 18.39 64.82
CA LYS A 208 46.78 18.79 65.00
C LYS A 208 47.00 19.35 66.41
N GLU A 209 46.90 18.50 67.42
CA GLU A 209 47.50 18.78 68.72
C GLU A 209 48.04 17.47 69.30
N GLY A 210 49.34 17.42 69.58
CA GLY A 210 49.96 16.35 70.36
C GLY A 210 50.87 15.38 69.61
N ARG A 211 52.10 15.81 69.26
CA ARG A 211 53.31 14.98 69.43
C ARG A 211 54.60 15.80 69.27
N LYS A 212 55.08 16.35 70.39
CA LYS A 212 56.50 16.65 70.63
C LYS A 212 56.79 16.31 72.09
N LYS A 213 57.41 15.17 72.32
CA LYS A 213 58.35 14.86 73.41
C LYS A 213 59.23 13.72 72.92
#